data_AF-K1TQJ1-F1
#
_entry.id   AF-K1TQJ1-F1
#
_cell.length_a   1.000
_cell.length_b   1.000
_cell.length_c   1.000
_cell.angle_alpha   90.00
_cell.angle_beta   90.00
_cell.angle_gamma   90.00
#
_symmetry.space_group_name_H-M   'P 1'
#
loop_
_entity.id
_entity.type
_entity.pdbx_description
1 polymer ?
#
loop_
_entity_poly.entity_id
_entity_poly.type
_entity_poly.pdbx_seq_one_letter_code
_entity_poly.pdbx_strand_id
1 'polypeptide(L)'
;MRCHFVADSEIKTGIVGYGRLPLMITRRCPINNGKPCGKTKRADCPHYITDRQGNNMPCMCSENTVEILNPDKLYLSDRQSELAKFDFVLLKFTDETDTGEVLEMYLDDIKPDGKLTRGLYYRGVQ
;
A
#
# COMPACT_ATOMS: atom_id res chain seq x y z
N MET A 1 13.25 -6.72 17.50
CA MET A 1 11.87 -6.88 18.00
C MET A 1 11.20 -8.04 17.29
N ARG A 2 11.27 -9.26 17.84
CA ARG A 2 10.22 -10.26 17.60
C ARG A 2 9.06 -9.84 18.50
N CYS A 3 7.83 -9.77 17.99
CA CYS A 3 6.68 -9.55 18.86
C CYS A 3 6.64 -10.72 19.87
N HIS A 4 7.00 -10.45 21.13
CA HIS A 4 7.10 -11.47 22.17
C HIS A 4 5.77 -12.21 22.45
N PHE A 5 4.64 -11.66 22.00
CA PHE A 5 3.32 -12.27 22.14
C PHE A 5 3.00 -13.40 21.14
N VAL A 6 3.83 -13.61 20.10
CA VAL A 6 3.47 -14.51 18.98
C VAL A 6 4.46 -15.66 18.77
N ALA A 7 5.46 -15.80 19.64
CA ALA A 7 6.53 -16.79 19.45
C ALA A 7 6.05 -18.27 19.50
N ASP A 8 4.85 -18.54 20.01
CA ASP A 8 4.25 -19.88 20.18
C ASP A 8 2.83 -20.01 19.59
N SER A 9 2.39 -19.08 18.74
CA SER A 9 1.05 -19.11 18.15
C SER A 9 1.03 -19.90 16.83
N GLU A 10 0.08 -20.81 16.65
CA GLU A 10 -0.13 -21.53 15.37
C GLU A 10 -0.51 -20.60 14.19
N ILE A 11 -0.87 -19.34 14.47
CA ILE A 11 -1.28 -18.39 13.45
C ILE A 11 -0.03 -17.73 12.85
N LYS A 12 0.19 -18.01 11.55
CA LYS A 12 1.23 -17.35 10.75
C LYS A 12 1.00 -15.84 10.69
N THR A 13 2.06 -15.09 10.95
CA THR A 13 2.08 -13.64 10.91
C THR A 13 2.77 -13.13 9.66
N GLY A 14 2.21 -12.08 9.07
CA GLY A 14 2.81 -11.43 7.91
C GLY A 14 2.83 -9.93 8.02
N ILE A 15 3.60 -9.31 7.14
CA ILE A 15 3.74 -7.86 7.04
C ILE A 15 3.42 -7.40 5.61
N VAL A 16 2.83 -6.23 5.46
CA VAL A 16 2.74 -5.58 4.15
C VAL A 16 4.11 -5.03 3.81
N GLY A 17 4.77 -5.63 2.82
CA GLY A 17 6.10 -5.27 2.37
C GLY A 17 6.10 -4.25 1.25
N TYR A 18 5.07 -4.25 0.41
CA TYR A 18 4.97 -3.44 -0.80
C TYR A 18 3.55 -2.92 -1.04
N GLY A 19 3.47 -1.78 -1.72
CA GLY A 19 2.25 -1.28 -2.33
C GLY A 19 1.81 0.06 -1.77
N ARG A 20 0.70 0.59 -2.28
CA ARG A 20 0.13 1.82 -1.73
C ARG A 20 -0.71 1.50 -0.50
N LEU A 21 -0.36 2.11 0.62
CA LEU A 21 -1.10 1.94 1.87
C LEU A 21 -2.44 2.71 1.81
N PRO A 22 -3.55 2.10 2.23
CA PRO A 22 -4.84 2.79 2.29
C PRO A 22 -4.79 3.88 3.37
N LEU A 23 -5.10 5.12 2.98
CA LEU A 23 -5.21 6.26 3.88
C LEU A 23 -6.60 6.37 4.50
N MET A 24 -7.63 6.09 3.70
CA MET A 24 -9.03 6.22 4.11
C MET A 24 -9.92 5.35 3.24
N ILE A 25 -10.98 4.79 3.84
CA ILE A 25 -12.05 4.13 3.12
C ILE A 25 -13.32 4.96 3.30
N THR A 26 -13.98 5.31 2.20
CA THR A 26 -15.19 6.15 2.20
C THR A 26 -16.32 5.44 1.47
N ARG A 27 -17.56 5.54 1.97
CA ARG A 27 -18.74 5.07 1.22
C ARG A 27 -19.13 6.02 0.08
N ARG A 28 -18.86 7.31 0.28
CA ARG A 28 -19.21 8.39 -0.64
C ARG A 28 -17.98 8.78 -1.44
N CYS A 29 -18.08 8.72 -2.76
CA CYS A 29 -16.94 8.96 -3.62
C CYS A 29 -16.48 10.43 -3.57
N PRO A 30 -15.23 10.71 -3.20
CA PRO A 30 -14.72 12.08 -3.15
C PRO A 30 -14.61 12.71 -4.54
N ILE A 31 -14.41 11.90 -5.60
CA ILE A 31 -14.32 12.35 -6.99
C ILE A 31 -15.70 12.73 -7.57
N ASN A 32 -16.78 12.12 -7.06
CA ASN A 32 -18.13 12.25 -7.61
C ASN A 32 -19.08 13.04 -6.70
N ASN A 33 -18.56 14.07 -6.00
CA ASN A 33 -19.32 14.90 -5.04
C ASN A 33 -20.15 14.08 -4.05
N GLY A 34 -19.57 12.98 -3.56
CA GLY A 34 -20.18 12.09 -2.58
C GLY A 34 -21.31 11.19 -3.09
N LYS A 35 -21.52 11.11 -4.40
CA LYS A 35 -22.39 10.09 -5.02
C LYS A 35 -21.74 8.69 -4.92
N PRO A 36 -22.53 7.61 -4.95
CA PRO A 36 -21.98 6.25 -5.05
C PRO A 36 -21.10 6.10 -6.30
N CYS A 37 -19.93 5.48 -6.16
CA CYS A 37 -19.05 5.08 -7.27
C CYS A 37 -19.13 3.56 -7.45
N GLY A 38 -18.63 3.02 -8.57
CA GLY A 38 -18.47 1.57 -8.77
C GLY A 38 -19.54 0.89 -9.62
N LYS A 39 -20.79 1.38 -9.63
CA LYS A 39 -21.87 0.78 -10.46
C LYS A 39 -21.77 1.13 -11.96
N THR A 40 -21.37 2.35 -12.26
CA THR A 40 -21.19 2.84 -13.64
C THR A 40 -19.84 3.53 -13.72
N LYS A 41 -18.92 2.98 -14.53
CA LYS A 41 -17.63 3.61 -14.79
C LYS A 41 -17.88 4.90 -15.60
N ARG A 42 -17.57 6.04 -14.98
CA ARG A 42 -17.50 7.31 -15.71
C ARG A 42 -16.26 7.26 -16.60
N ALA A 43 -16.43 7.46 -17.91
CA ALA A 43 -15.33 7.46 -18.86
C ALA A 43 -14.30 8.57 -18.56
N ASP A 44 -14.75 9.66 -17.95
CA ASP A 44 -13.97 10.84 -17.58
C ASP A 44 -13.54 10.86 -16.10
N CYS A 45 -13.56 9.71 -15.42
CA CYS A 45 -13.14 9.64 -14.02
C CYS A 45 -11.60 9.71 -13.92
N PRO A 46 -11.02 10.69 -13.18
CA PRO A 46 -9.57 10.78 -13.01
C PRO A 46 -8.99 9.65 -12.16
N HIS A 47 -9.79 8.99 -11.31
CA HIS A 47 -9.33 7.94 -10.37
C HIS A 47 -8.28 8.39 -9.34
N TYR A 48 -8.09 9.69 -9.16
CA TYR A 48 -7.29 10.25 -8.07
C TYR A 48 -7.92 11.54 -7.54
N ILE A 49 -7.52 11.91 -6.33
CA ILE A 49 -7.71 13.25 -5.77
C ILE A 49 -6.34 13.86 -5.48
N THR A 50 -6.24 15.18 -5.47
CA THR A 50 -4.97 15.87 -5.24
C THR A 50 -4.97 16.50 -3.86
N ASP A 51 -3.90 16.29 -3.09
CA ASP A 51 -3.73 16.93 -1.78
C ASP A 51 -3.31 18.40 -1.92
N ARG A 52 -3.21 19.12 -0.80
CA ARG A 52 -2.78 20.53 -0.78
C ARG A 52 -1.35 20.78 -1.30
N GLN A 53 -0.54 19.73 -1.36
CA GLN A 53 0.86 19.76 -1.81
C GLN A 53 0.99 19.36 -3.28
N GLY A 54 -0.11 19.06 -3.98
CA GLY A 54 -0.10 18.63 -5.37
C GLY A 54 0.13 17.13 -5.57
N ASN A 55 0.15 16.32 -4.51
CA ASN A 55 0.32 14.88 -4.65
C ASN A 55 -0.99 14.21 -5.08
N ASN A 56 -0.94 13.38 -6.11
CA ASN A 56 -2.09 12.59 -6.55
C ASN A 56 -2.25 11.34 -5.69
N MET A 57 -3.39 11.24 -5.03
CA MET A 57 -3.81 10.13 -4.18
C MET A 57 -4.80 9.25 -4.95
N PRO A 58 -4.39 8.03 -5.35
CA PRO A 58 -5.27 7.15 -6.11
C PRO A 58 -6.52 6.78 -5.33
N CYS A 59 -7.64 6.66 -6.03
CA CYS A 59 -8.94 6.32 -5.50
C CYS A 59 -9.44 5.04 -6.17
N MET A 60 -9.37 3.93 -5.44
CA MET A 60 -9.86 2.63 -5.89
C MET A 60 -11.35 2.53 -5.57
N CYS A 61 -12.20 2.73 -6.58
CA CYS A 61 -13.63 2.52 -6.45
C CYS A 61 -13.98 1.02 -6.48
N SER A 62 -14.73 0.59 -5.48
CA SER A 62 -15.49 -0.67 -5.45
C SER A 62 -16.99 -0.35 -5.48
N GLU A 63 -17.86 -1.37 -5.48
CA GLU A 63 -19.30 -1.19 -5.67
C GLU A 63 -19.98 -0.23 -4.68
N ASN A 64 -19.50 -0.17 -3.43
CA ASN A 64 -20.09 0.63 -2.35
C ASN A 64 -19.06 1.46 -1.55
N THR A 65 -17.78 1.37 -1.89
CA THR A 65 -16.68 2.00 -1.15
C THR A 65 -15.63 2.54 -2.11
N VAL A 66 -14.88 3.51 -1.64
CA VAL A 66 -13.70 4.05 -2.32
C VAL A 66 -12.55 4.03 -1.34
N GLU A 67 -11.50 3.29 -1.65
CA GLU A 67 -10.23 3.35 -0.93
C GLU A 67 -9.37 4.46 -1.50
N ILE A 68 -8.99 5.42 -0.67
CA ILE A 68 -8.02 6.46 -0.99
C ILE A 68 -6.65 5.94 -0.56
N LEU A 69 -5.72 5.88 -1.50
CA LEU A 69 -4.39 5.30 -1.30
C LEU A 69 -3.34 6.40 -1.10
N ASN A 70 -2.27 6.05 -0.38
CA ASN A 70 -1.13 6.92 -0.17
C ASN A 70 -0.50 7.27 -1.53
N PRO A 71 -0.14 8.55 -1.78
CA PRO A 71 0.55 8.94 -3.00
C PRO A 71 1.93 8.30 -3.15
N ASP A 72 2.59 7.96 -2.05
CA ASP A 72 3.88 7.26 -2.05
C ASP A 72 3.69 5.76 -1.84
N LYS A 73 4.46 4.95 -2.58
CA LYS A 73 4.46 3.49 -2.44
C LYS A 73 5.35 3.06 -1.28
N LEU A 74 4.88 2.08 -0.52
CA LEU A 74 5.67 1.39 0.48
C LEU A 74 6.68 0.47 -0.21
N TYR A 75 7.94 0.58 0.21
CA TYR A 75 8.99 -0.35 -0.18
C TYR A 75 9.80 -0.81 1.02
N LEU A 76 9.94 -2.12 1.15
CA LEU A 76 10.77 -2.80 2.16
C LEU A 76 11.72 -3.83 1.54
N SER A 77 11.93 -3.78 0.22
CA SER A 77 12.72 -4.78 -0.51
C SER A 77 14.17 -4.93 -0.02
N ASP A 78 14.80 -3.84 0.44
CA ASP A 78 16.16 -3.77 1.02
C ASP A 78 16.20 -3.99 2.55
N ARG A 79 15.15 -4.62 3.11
CA ARG A 79 15.02 -4.87 4.56
C ARG A 79 14.78 -6.35 4.85
N GLN A 80 15.37 -7.25 4.07
CA GLN A 80 15.15 -8.69 4.20
C GLN A 80 15.45 -9.22 5.61
N SER A 81 16.50 -8.74 6.27
CA SER A 81 16.83 -9.12 7.65
C SER A 81 15.71 -8.80 8.67
N GLU A 82 14.89 -7.79 8.38
CA GLU A 82 13.74 -7.43 9.19
C GLU A 82 12.48 -8.19 8.76
N LEU A 83 12.28 -8.34 7.45
CA LEU A 83 11.17 -9.11 6.88
C LEU A 83 11.23 -10.60 7.27
N ALA A 84 12.42 -11.18 7.40
CA ALA A 84 12.65 -12.56 7.82
C ALA A 84 12.15 -12.87 9.25
N LYS A 85 11.71 -11.85 10.02
CA LYS A 85 11.07 -12.02 11.33
C LYS A 85 9.59 -12.43 11.22
N PHE A 86 9.00 -12.32 10.03
CA PHE A 86 7.62 -12.67 9.72
C PHE A 86 7.56 -13.94 8.88
N ASP A 87 6.43 -14.65 8.93
CA ASP A 87 6.24 -15.90 8.20
C ASP A 87 5.98 -15.67 6.70
N PHE A 88 5.45 -14.51 6.33
CA PHE A 88 5.23 -14.10 4.94
C PHE A 88 5.23 -12.58 4.78
N VAL A 89 5.49 -12.14 3.55
CA VAL A 89 5.43 -10.74 3.13
C VAL A 89 4.33 -10.58 2.09
N LEU A 90 3.42 -9.65 2.31
CA LEU A 90 2.37 -9.30 1.37
C LEU A 90 2.83 -8.16 0.46
N LEU A 91 2.85 -8.41 -0.85
CA LEU A 91 3.05 -7.38 -1.86
C LEU A 91 1.68 -6.98 -2.44
N LYS A 92 1.17 -5.80 -2.05
CA LYS A 92 -0.17 -5.33 -2.46
C LYS A 92 -0.07 -4.47 -3.73
N PHE A 93 -0.18 -5.13 -4.88
CA PHE A 93 -0.27 -4.45 -6.17
C PHE A 93 -1.67 -3.87 -6.41
N THR A 94 -1.74 -2.71 -7.05
CA THR A 94 -2.96 -1.97 -7.39
C THR A 94 -3.03 -1.62 -8.88
N ASP A 95 -2.10 -0.82 -9.36
CA ASP A 95 -2.07 -0.22 -10.69
C ASP A 95 -0.72 -0.40 -11.39
N GLU A 96 0.15 -1.21 -10.79
CA GLU A 96 1.47 -1.52 -11.30
C GLU A 96 1.45 -2.38 -12.57
N THR A 97 2.35 -2.03 -13.49
CA THR A 97 2.62 -2.80 -14.71
C THR A 97 3.92 -3.61 -14.60
N ASP A 98 4.78 -3.26 -13.65
CA ASP A 98 6.13 -3.73 -13.39
C ASP A 98 6.20 -4.77 -12.25
N THR A 99 5.13 -5.55 -12.06
CA THR A 99 5.00 -6.47 -10.91
C THR A 99 6.12 -7.52 -10.79
N GLY A 100 6.67 -7.97 -11.92
CA GLY A 100 7.80 -8.91 -11.96
C GLY A 100 9.10 -8.29 -11.45
N GLU A 101 9.44 -7.09 -11.93
CA GLU A 101 10.62 -6.34 -11.49
C GLU A 101 10.54 -6.03 -9.99
N VAL A 102 9.36 -5.63 -9.52
CA VAL A 102 9.13 -5.43 -8.08
C VAL A 102 9.37 -6.72 -7.32
N LEU A 103 8.84 -7.87 -7.78
CA LEU A 103 9.05 -9.15 -7.09
C LEU A 103 10.55 -9.51 -7.02
N GLU A 104 11.29 -9.34 -8.11
CA GLU A 104 12.74 -9.57 -8.15
C GLU A 104 13.48 -8.71 -7.12
N MET A 105 13.08 -7.45 -6.93
CA MET A 105 13.66 -6.61 -5.88
C MET A 105 13.53 -7.22 -4.47
N TYR A 106 12.42 -7.91 -4.18
CA TYR A 106 12.22 -8.60 -2.90
C TYR A 106 12.95 -9.94 -2.82
N LEU A 107 13.33 -10.55 -3.93
CA LEU A 107 14.13 -11.78 -3.92
C LEU A 107 15.62 -11.46 -3.76
N ASP A 108 16.06 -10.35 -4.34
CA ASP A 108 17.49 -9.99 -4.45
C ASP A 108 17.95 -8.91 -3.45
N ASP A 109 17.10 -8.52 -2.48
CA ASP A 109 17.38 -7.48 -1.47
C ASP A 109 17.76 -6.12 -2.10
N ILE A 110 17.12 -5.78 -3.23
CA ILE A 110 17.43 -4.59 -4.02
C ILE A 110 16.68 -3.38 -3.48
N LYS A 111 17.40 -2.28 -3.26
CA LYS A 111 16.81 -0.99 -2.91
C LYS A 111 16.20 -0.32 -4.16
N PRO A 112 14.94 0.13 -4.11
CA PRO A 112 14.30 0.80 -5.23
C PRO A 112 14.77 2.25 -5.33
N ASP A 113 14.82 2.75 -6.55
CA ASP A 113 15.14 4.15 -6.83
C ASP A 113 13.91 5.07 -6.71
N GLY A 114 14.15 6.33 -6.39
CA GLY A 114 13.11 7.37 -6.37
C GLY A 114 12.39 7.56 -5.03
N LYS A 115 11.22 8.20 -5.10
CA LYS A 115 10.43 8.57 -3.91
C LYS A 115 9.70 7.34 -3.37
N LEU A 116 10.04 6.94 -2.15
CA LEU A 116 9.40 5.82 -1.44
C LEU A 116 8.98 6.23 -0.03
N THR A 117 8.07 5.47 0.56
CA THR A 117 7.80 5.51 2.00
C THR A 117 8.18 4.19 2.67
N ARG A 118 8.57 4.25 3.94
CA ARG A 118 8.75 3.07 4.81
C ARG A 118 7.55 2.83 5.72
N GLY A 119 6.45 3.55 5.43
CA GLY A 119 5.30 3.62 6.31
C GLY A 119 5.69 4.16 7.69
N LEU A 120 4.92 3.76 8.70
CA LEU A 120 5.16 4.14 10.09
C LEU A 120 5.96 3.08 10.85
N TYR A 121 6.48 2.05 10.17
CA TYR A 121 7.18 0.93 10.81
C TYR A 121 8.41 1.35 11.63
N TYR A 122 9.02 2.49 11.28
CA TYR A 122 10.22 3.02 11.94
C TYR A 122 9.95 4.30 12.74
N ARG A 123 8.69 4.74 12.87
CA ARG A 123 8.36 5.98 13.57
C ARG A 123 8.45 5.74 15.08
N GLY A 124 9.32 6.50 15.76
CA GLY A 124 9.55 6.36 17.20
C GLY A 124 10.57 5.28 17.58
N VAL A 125 11.28 4.71 16.60
CA VAL A 125 12.41 3.82 16.82
C VAL A 125 13.68 4.69 16.85
N GLN A 126 13.99 5.26 18.02
CA GLN A 126 15.26 5.93 18.32
C GLN A 126 15.71 5.55 19.72
#